data_AF-A0A843GQR7-F1
#
_entry.id   AF-A0A843GQR7-F1
#
_cell.length_a   1.000
_cell.length_b   1.000
_cell.length_c   1.000
_cell.angle_alpha   90.00
_cell.angle_beta   90.00
_cell.angle_gamma   90.00
#
_symmetry.space_group_name_H-M   'P 1'
#
loop_
_entity.id
_entity.type
_entity.pdbx_description
1 polymer ?
#
loop_
_entity_poly.entity_id
_entity_poly.type
_entity_poly.pdbx_seq_one_letter_code
_entity_poly.pdbx_strand_id
1 'polypeptide(L)'
;MYSYLIETRHTVGSYKTIALANNYPKALELFEKAKCENGFGKGFKEIHKDADKKNPEILKYSKIGGSHHNTIIRIRKVITND
;
A
#
# COMPACT_ATOMS: atom_id res chain seq x y z
N MET A 1 12.11 -14.33 -9.54
CA MET A 1 10.96 -14.61 -8.64
C MET A 1 10.16 -13.31 -8.49
N TYR A 2 8.91 -13.33 -8.00
CA TYR A 2 8.16 -12.10 -7.73
C TYR A 2 7.77 -12.04 -6.26
N SER A 3 7.86 -10.84 -5.68
CA SER A 3 7.40 -10.55 -4.33
C SER A 3 6.52 -9.32 -4.35
N TYR A 4 5.71 -9.15 -3.32
CA TYR A 4 4.79 -8.03 -3.12
C TYR A 4 5.26 -7.24 -1.91
N LEU A 5 5.61 -5.98 -2.14
CA LEU A 5 5.96 -5.01 -1.10
C LEU A 5 4.70 -4.29 -0.64
N ILE A 6 4.53 -4.18 0.66
CA ILE A 6 3.52 -3.33 1.28
C ILE A 6 4.25 -2.09 1.76
N GLU A 7 3.85 -0.93 1.25
CA GLU A 7 4.52 0.34 1.49
C GLU A 7 3.54 1.37 2.04
N THR A 8 3.99 2.17 3.01
CA THR A 8 3.24 3.32 3.53
C THR A 8 3.97 4.62 3.25
N ARG A 9 3.22 5.71 3.10
CA ARG A 9 3.74 7.06 2.93
C ARG A 9 2.86 8.01 3.72
N HIS A 10 3.44 8.87 4.54
CA HIS A 10 2.72 9.95 5.21
C HIS A 10 3.01 11.26 4.45
N THR A 11 1.97 12.06 4.19
CA THR A 11 2.02 13.41 3.57
C THR A 11 2.81 13.49 2.25
N VAL A 12 4.06 13.94 2.34
CA VAL A 12 5.00 14.21 1.27
C VAL A 12 6.37 13.66 1.69
N GLY A 13 6.46 12.34 1.83
CA GLY A 13 7.72 11.63 2.10
C GLY A 13 8.04 10.56 1.06
N SER A 14 9.11 9.79 1.28
CA SER A 14 9.36 8.55 0.53
C SER A 14 8.40 7.45 1.00
N TYR A 15 8.14 6.47 0.14
CA TYR A 15 7.47 5.24 0.56
C TYR A 15 8.40 4.45 1.48
N LYS A 16 7.86 3.96 2.59
CA LYS A 16 8.55 3.06 3.52
C LYS A 16 7.94 1.68 3.38
N THR A 17 8.77 0.68 3.11
CA THR A 17 8.35 -0.73 3.16
C THR A 17 8.03 -1.08 4.59
N ILE A 18 6.81 -1.59 4.82
CA ILE A 18 6.37 -2.08 6.11
C ILE A 18 6.29 -3.60 6.14
N ALA A 19 6.09 -4.25 4.99
CA ALA A 19 6.08 -5.70 4.88
C ALA A 19 6.41 -6.17 3.46
N LEU A 20 6.86 -7.43 3.36
CA LEU A 20 7.16 -8.12 2.10
C LEU A 20 6.46 -9.49 2.11
N ALA A 21 5.82 -9.85 1.01
CA ALA A 21 5.19 -11.15 0.81
C ALA A 21 5.66 -11.80 -0.47
N ASN A 22 5.84 -13.12 -0.49
CA ASN A 22 6.20 -13.86 -1.70
C ASN A 22 4.98 -14.28 -2.54
N ASN A 23 3.77 -13.98 -2.08
CA ASN A 23 2.53 -14.27 -2.79
C ASN A 23 1.48 -13.19 -2.50
N TYR A 24 0.53 -13.04 -3.42
CA TYR A 24 -0.52 -12.04 -3.34
C TYR A 24 -1.49 -12.24 -2.15
N PRO A 25 -1.95 -13.46 -1.81
CA PRO A 25 -2.83 -13.66 -0.65
C PRO A 25 -2.22 -13.18 0.66
N LYS A 26 -0.94 -13.50 0.90
CA LYS A 26 -0.21 -13.04 2.09
C LYS A 26 0.06 -11.53 2.03
N ALA A 27 0.24 -10.98 0.83
CA ALA A 27 0.38 -9.53 0.66
C ALA A 27 -0.89 -8.79 1.05
N LEU A 28 -2.06 -9.32 0.65
CA LEU A 28 -3.37 -8.79 1.03
C LEU A 28 -3.58 -8.87 2.55
N GLU A 29 -3.28 -10.01 3.16
CA GLU A 29 -3.39 -10.15 4.62
C GLU A 29 -2.53 -9.12 5.37
N LEU A 30 -1.26 -8.98 4.96
CA LEU A 30 -0.34 -7.99 5.54
C LEU A 30 -0.81 -6.55 5.26
N PHE A 31 -1.36 -6.31 4.09
CA PHE A 31 -1.93 -5.01 3.73
C PHE A 31 -3.13 -4.67 4.60
N GLU A 32 -4.06 -5.60 4.81
CA GLU A 32 -5.22 -5.40 5.68
C GLU A 32 -4.83 -5.24 7.14
N LYS A 33 -3.85 -6.02 7.61
CA LYS A 33 -3.28 -5.87 8.95
C LYS A 33 -2.66 -4.49 9.11
N ALA A 34 -1.83 -4.06 8.16
CA ALA A 34 -1.20 -2.74 8.18
C ALA A 34 -2.24 -1.61 8.12
N LYS A 35 -3.31 -1.81 7.35
CA LYS A 35 -4.48 -0.93 7.30
C LYS A 35 -5.07 -0.81 8.72
N CYS A 36 -5.33 -1.93 9.40
CA CYS A 36 -5.84 -1.93 10.77
C CYS A 36 -4.87 -1.26 11.77
N GLU A 37 -3.59 -1.63 11.78
CA GLU A 37 -2.59 -1.15 12.76
C GLU A 37 -2.31 0.35 12.65
N ASN A 38 -2.34 0.91 11.43
CA ASN A 38 -2.13 2.35 11.23
C ASN A 38 -3.45 3.15 11.33
N GLY A 39 -4.53 2.53 11.81
CA GLY A 39 -5.82 3.19 11.97
C GLY A 39 -6.49 3.56 10.64
N PHE A 40 -6.21 2.80 9.58
CA PHE A 40 -6.92 2.85 8.28
C PHE A 40 -8.34 2.27 8.32
N GLY A 41 -9.12 2.64 9.34
CA GLY A 41 -10.49 2.19 9.57
C GLY A 41 -11.55 3.05 8.84
N LYS A 42 -12.48 3.64 9.60
CA LYS A 42 -13.56 4.49 9.08
C LYS A 42 -13.01 5.85 8.61
N GLY A 43 -13.15 6.18 7.32
CA GLY A 43 -12.75 7.48 6.74
C GLY A 43 -11.71 7.42 5.61
N PHE A 44 -11.42 6.22 5.09
CA PHE A 44 -10.44 6.03 4.04
C PHE A 44 -11.15 5.79 2.72
N LYS A 45 -10.71 6.49 1.68
CA LYS A 45 -11.22 6.31 0.33
C LYS A 45 -10.24 5.43 -0.42
N GLU A 46 -10.73 4.30 -0.92
CA GLU A 46 -10.01 3.51 -1.90
C GLU A 46 -9.74 4.42 -3.11
N ILE A 47 -8.47 4.56 -3.47
CA ILE A 47 -8.05 5.38 -4.59
C ILE A 47 -7.26 4.51 -5.56
N HIS A 48 -7.98 3.95 -6.53
CA HIS A 48 -7.39 3.43 -7.75
C HIS A 48 -6.91 4.60 -8.60
N LYS A 49 -5.81 5.25 -8.19
CA LYS A 49 -5.22 6.29 -9.03
C LYS A 49 -4.32 5.61 -10.05
N ASP A 50 -4.96 5.11 -11.10
CA ASP A 50 -4.41 4.34 -12.20
C ASP A 50 -3.50 3.20 -11.71
N ALA A 51 -3.96 1.97 -11.91
CA ALA A 51 -3.04 0.88 -12.19
C ALA A 51 -1.95 1.47 -13.09
N ASP A 52 -0.76 1.71 -12.52
CA ASP A 52 0.38 2.27 -13.22
C ASP A 52 0.41 1.49 -14.53
N LYS A 53 0.27 2.13 -15.70
CA LYS A 53 0.12 1.40 -16.97
C LYS A 53 1.27 0.41 -17.22
N LYS A 54 2.32 0.46 -16.39
CA LYS A 54 3.45 -0.47 -16.31
C LYS A 54 3.41 -1.45 -15.11
N ASN A 55 2.58 -1.26 -14.08
CA ASN A 55 2.41 -2.14 -12.91
C ASN A 55 0.92 -2.24 -12.47
N PRO A 56 0.14 -3.17 -13.05
CA PRO A 56 -1.30 -3.25 -12.85
C PRO A 56 -1.78 -3.75 -11.46
N GLU A 57 -0.88 -4.24 -10.59
CA GLU A 57 -1.24 -4.89 -9.31
C GLU A 57 -1.08 -3.97 -8.08
N ILE A 58 -1.25 -2.65 -8.24
CA ILE A 58 -1.09 -1.67 -7.15
C ILE A 58 -2.44 -1.31 -6.53
N LEU A 59 -2.80 -1.95 -5.43
CA LEU A 59 -3.87 -1.47 -4.54
C LEU A 59 -3.36 -0.25 -3.77
N LYS A 60 -4.10 0.85 -3.75
CA LYS A 60 -3.71 2.10 -3.08
C LYS A 60 -4.88 2.71 -2.31
N TYR A 61 -4.62 3.10 -1.06
CA TYR A 61 -5.61 3.68 -0.17
C TYR A 61 -5.08 4.97 0.45
N SER A 62 -5.94 5.98 0.58
CA SER A 62 -5.62 7.29 1.19
C SER A 62 -6.51 7.57 2.39
N LYS A 63 -5.92 8.11 3.47
CA LYS A 63 -6.69 8.80 4.51
C LYS A 63 -7.05 10.20 4.05
N ILE A 64 -8.34 10.52 3.99
CA ILE A 64 -8.79 11.91 3.84
C ILE A 64 -9.34 12.36 5.19
N GLY A 65 -8.44 12.77 6.10
CA GLY A 65 -8.81 13.26 7.43
C GLY A 65 -8.36 14.70 7.63
N GLY A 66 -9.33 15.62 7.63
CA GLY A 66 -9.41 17.00 8.18
C GLY A 66 -8.22 17.97 8.32
N SER A 67 -6.95 17.60 8.17
CA SER A 67 -5.81 18.51 8.33
C SER A 67 -4.59 17.91 7.63
N HIS A 68 -4.32 18.32 6.38
CA HIS A 68 -3.09 18.14 5.56
C HIS A 68 -2.28 16.83 5.60
N HIS A 69 -2.70 15.78 6.33
CA HIS A 69 -1.95 14.54 6.56
C HIS A 69 -2.53 13.41 5.73
N ASN A 70 -2.09 13.32 4.47
CA ASN A 70 -2.51 12.25 3.57
C ASN A 70 -1.63 11.02 3.77
N THR A 71 -2.10 10.02 4.51
CA THR A 71 -1.40 8.73 4.61
C THR A 71 -1.86 7.82 3.49
N ILE A 72 -0.89 7.31 2.72
CA ILE A 72 -1.08 6.38 1.61
C ILE A 72 -0.49 5.04 2.01
N ILE A 73 -1.26 3.97 1.83
CA ILE A 73 -0.73 2.59 1.86
C ILE A 73 -0.94 1.96 0.49
N ARG A 74 0.06 1.20 0.00
CA ARG A 74 -0.04 0.48 -1.26
C ARG A 74 0.60 -0.90 -1.22
N ILE A 75 0.14 -1.79 -2.11
CA ILE A 75 0.84 -3.04 -2.46
C ILE A 75 1.56 -2.81 -3.78
N ARG A 76 2.82 -3.24 -3.91
CA ARG A 76 3.59 -3.15 -5.15
C ARG A 76 4.24 -4.49 -5.45
N LYS A 77 3.98 -5.05 -6.63
CA LYS A 77 4.73 -6.19 -7.14
C LYS A 77 6.14 -5.76 -7.54
N VAL A 78 7.13 -6.51 -7.10
CA VAL A 78 8.54 -6.34 -7.44
C VAL A 78 9.11 -7.65 -7.92
N ILE A 79 9.97 -7.55 -8.93
CA ILE A 79 10.75 -8.68 -9.43
C ILE A 79 11.96 -8.81 -8.51
N THR A 80 12.06 -9.92 -7.80
CA THR A 80 13.24 -10.29 -7.04
C THR A 80 14.08 -11.20 -7.93
N ASN A 81 15.21 -10.67 -8.40
CA ASN A 81 16.31 -11.48 -8.93
C ASN A 81 17.04 -11.98 -7.69
N ASP A 82 16.80 -13.24 -7.35
CA ASP A 82 17.64 -13.99 -6.41
C ASP A 82 19.07 -14.03 -6.95
#